data_AF-A0A0G1KDA6-F1
#
_entry.id   AF-A0A0G1KDA6-F1
#
_cell.length_a   1.000
_cell.length_b   1.000
_cell.length_c   1.000
_cell.angle_alpha   90.00
_cell.angle_beta   90.00
_cell.angle_gamma   90.00
#
_symmetry.space_group_name_H-M   'P 1'
#
loop_
_entity.id
_entity.type
_entity.pdbx_description
1 polymer ?
#
loop_
_entity_poly.entity_id
_entity_poly.type
_entity_poly.pdbx_seq_one_letter_code
_entity_poly.pdbx_strand_id
1 'polypeptide(L)' 'MNYDLSILIPSRNEMFLSRTIEDILANIEANTEIIVGLDGLWAEPPIKDNPRVTIFHVSEPIGQRAMTNQL' A
#
# COMPACT_ATOMS: atom_id res chain seq x y z
N MET A 1 2.50 5.62 16.70
CA MET A 1 2.36 4.22 17.17
C MET A 1 3.68 3.52 16.89
N ASN A 2 4.05 2.49 17.66
CA ASN A 2 5.26 1.71 17.39
C ASN A 2 4.82 0.39 16.74
N TYR A 3 5.04 0.25 15.43
CA TYR A 3 4.75 -0.98 14.69
C TYR A 3 5.95 -1.93 14.77
N ASP A 4 5.69 -3.24 14.77
CA ASP A 4 6.73 -4.26 14.74
C ASP A 4 7.26 -4.48 13.32
N LEU A 5 6.41 -4.24 12.33
CA LEU A 5 6.69 -4.41 10.91
C LEU A 5 5.92 -3.37 10.09
N SER A 6 6.60 -2.77 9.12
CA SER A 6 6.00 -1.89 8.11
C SER A 6 6.16 -2.53 6.74
N ILE A 7 5.04 -2.73 6.03
CA ILE A 7 5.02 -3.29 4.68
C ILE A 7 4.81 -2.17 3.68
N LEU A 8 5.81 -1.95 2.81
CA LEU A 8 5.74 -0.94 1.76
C LEU A 8 5.32 -1.59 0.44
N ILE A 9 4.24 -1.09 -0.17
CA ILE A 9 3.72 -1.58 -1.45
C ILE A 9 3.71 -0.44 -2.47
N PRO A 10 4.84 -0.14 -3.14
CA PRO A 10 4.84 0.73 -4.31
C PRO A 10 4.10 0.02 -5.45
N SER A 11 3.07 0.64 -5.99
CA SER A 11 2.19 0.03 -6.99
C SER A 11 1.79 1.00 -8.08
N ARG A 12 1.59 0.46 -9.29
CA ARG A 12 1.07 1.18 -10.45
C ARG A 12 0.17 0.25 -11.26
N ASN A 13 -1.11 0.59 -11.36
CA ASN A 13 -2.08 -0.13 -12.20
C ASN A 13 -2.13 -1.66 -11.93
N GLU A 14 -2.02 -2.07 -10.66
CA GLU A 14 -2.03 -3.48 -10.27
C GLU A 14 -3.44 -3.94 -9.91
N MET A 15 -3.99 -4.85 -10.70
CA MET A 15 -5.36 -5.36 -10.55
C MET A 15 -5.57 -6.21 -9.28
N PHE A 16 -4.51 -6.77 -8.71
CA PHE A 16 -4.59 -7.58 -7.49
C PHE A 16 -4.31 -6.81 -6.21
N LEU A 17 -4.02 -5.50 -6.28
CA LEU A 17 -3.56 -4.72 -5.13
C LEU A 17 -4.50 -4.80 -3.93
N SER A 18 -5.80 -4.61 -4.15
CA SER A 18 -6.81 -4.69 -3.09
C SER A 18 -6.83 -6.09 -2.44
N ARG A 19 -6.75 -7.16 -3.26
CA ARG A 19 -6.69 -8.53 -2.76
C ARG A 19 -5.40 -8.82 -1.99
N THR A 20 -4.26 -8.30 -2.44
CA THR A 20 -2.98 -8.44 -1.74
C THR A 20 -3.05 -7.80 -0.35
N ILE A 21 -3.62 -6.60 -0.25
CA ILE A 21 -3.79 -5.91 1.04
C ILE A 21 -4.73 -6.70 1.97
N GLU A 22 -5.85 -7.19 1.45
CA GLU A 22 -6.78 -8.02 2.21
C GLU A 22 -6.14 -9.32 2.72
N ASP A 23 -5.36 -9.99 1.88
CA ASP A 23 -4.66 -11.22 2.24
C ASP A 23 -3.59 -10.99 3.31
N ILE A 24 -2.83 -9.89 3.21
CA ILE A 24 -1.89 -9.48 4.26
C ILE A 24 -2.65 -9.22 5.57
N LEU A 25 -3.71 -8.41 5.55
CA LEU A 25 -4.51 -8.08 6.73
C LEU A 25 -5.12 -9.33 7.40
N ALA A 26 -5.49 -10.34 6.62
CA ALA A 26 -6.05 -11.59 7.11
C ALA A 26 -5.01 -12.51 7.79
N ASN A 27 -3.73 -12.38 7.44
CA ASN A 27 -2.67 -13.30 7.88
C ASN A 27 -1.61 -12.66 8.80
N ILE A 28 -1.67 -11.35 9.07
CA ILE A 28 -0.75 -10.69 10.01
C ILE A 28 -1.05 -11.09 11.46
N GLU A 29 -0.01 -11.46 12.20
CA GLU A 29 -0.11 -11.75 13.64
C GLU A 29 0.55 -10.66 14.51
N ALA A 30 1.54 -9.95 13.97
CA ALA A 30 2.27 -8.88 14.64
C ALA A 30 1.56 -7.51 14.52
N ASN A 31 2.02 -6.50 15.26
CA ASN A 31 1.52 -5.14 15.09
C ASN A 31 2.09 -4.52 13.80
N THR A 32 1.46 -4.85 12.67
CA THR A 32 1.91 -4.46 11.33
C THR A 32 1.12 -3.26 10.79
N GLU A 33 1.82 -2.39 10.06
CA GLU A 33 1.23 -1.37 9.19
C GLU A 33 1.50 -1.67 7.70
N ILE A 34 0.64 -1.18 6.84
CA ILE A 34 0.75 -1.29 5.38
C ILE A 34 0.74 0.12 4.79
N ILE A 35 1.79 0.49 4.06
CA ILE A 35 1.92 1.77 3.39
C ILE A 35 1.92 1.53 1.88
N VAL A 36 0.86 1.98 1.21
CA VAL A 36 0.61 1.73 -0.21
C VAL A 36 0.92 2.99 -1.00
N GLY A 37 1.87 2.88 -1.92
CA GLY A 37 2.20 3.94 -2.87
C GLY A 37 1.47 3.75 -4.19
N LEU A 38 0.60 4.69 -4.58
CA LEU A 38 -0.13 4.68 -5.84
C LEU A 38 0.53 5.64 -6.84
N ASP A 39 1.23 5.09 -7.83
CA ASP A 39 2.08 5.83 -8.78
C ASP A 39 1.32 6.24 -10.05
N GLY A 40 0.56 7.33 -9.97
CA GLY A 40 -0.15 7.97 -11.08
C GLY A 40 -1.60 7.54 -11.30
N LEU A 41 -2.04 6.45 -10.68
CA LEU A 41 -3.41 5.93 -10.81
C LEU A 41 -3.92 5.44 -9.47
N TRP A 42 -5.22 5.66 -9.22
CA TRP A 42 -5.92 5.04 -8.12
C TRP A 42 -6.06 3.52 -8.33
N ALA A 43 -6.18 2.78 -7.24
CA ALA A 43 -6.38 1.33 -7.28
C ALA A 43 -7.77 0.98 -7.85
N GLU A 44 -7.80 -0.01 -8.75
CA GLU A 44 -9.03 -0.59 -9.28
C GLU A 44 -8.90 -2.13 -9.24
N PRO A 45 -9.66 -2.85 -8.39
CA PRO A 45 -10.69 -2.34 -7.49
C PRO A 45 -10.14 -1.47 -6.34
N PRO A 46 -10.97 -0.59 -5.73
CA PRO A 46 -10.54 0.29 -4.66
C PRO A 46 -10.07 -0.50 -3.43
N ILE A 47 -9.14 0.10 -2.69
CA ILE A 47 -8.65 -0.42 -1.41
C ILE A 47 -9.71 -0.13 -0.35
N LYS A 48 -10.11 -1.15 0.42
CA LYS A 48 -11.06 -0.99 1.52
C LYS A 48 -10.42 -0.17 2.65
N ASP A 49 -11.20 0.73 3.23
CA ASP A 49 -10.75 1.52 4.37
C ASP A 49 -10.35 0.63 5.55
N ASN A 50 -9.17 0.91 6.13
CA ASN A 50 -8.64 0.16 7.25
C ASN A 50 -7.64 1.01 8.04
N PRO A 51 -7.72 1.05 9.38
CA PRO A 51 -6.83 1.87 10.21
C PRO A 51 -5.35 1.47 10.17
N ARG A 52 -5.02 0.29 9.64
CA ARG A 52 -3.63 -0.19 9.45
C ARG A 52 -3.08 0.08 8.05
N VAL A 53 -3.89 0.65 7.16
CA VAL A 53 -3.51 0.92 5.76
C VAL A 53 -3.41 2.43 5.55
N THR A 54 -2.23 2.88 5.17
CA THR A 54 -1.99 4.27 4.75
C THR A 54 -1.77 4.29 3.25
N ILE A 55 -2.45 5.21 2.55
CA ILE A 55 -2.32 5.38 1.10
C ILE A 55 -1.58 6.68 0.83
N PHE A 56 -0.47 6.58 0.10
CA PHE A 56 0.25 7.70 -0.49
C PHE A 56 0.04 7.68 -2.00
N HIS A 57 -0.52 8.74 -2.57
CA HIS A 57 -0.79 8.82 -4.01
C HIS A 57 -0.05 10.01 -4.62
N VAL A 58 0.59 9.76 -5.77
CA VAL A 58 1.15 10.80 -6.62
C VAL A 58 0.42 10.78 -7.96
N SER A 59 0.05 11.95 -8.48
CA SER A 59 -0.68 12.05 -9.75
C SER A 59 0.22 11.84 -10.97
N GLU A 60 1.50 12.20 -10.87
CA GLU A 60 2.49 11.99 -11.92
C GLU A 60 3.38 10.80 -11.58
N PRO A 61 3.54 9.81 -12.48
CA PRO A 61 4.36 8.63 -12.20
C PRO A 61 5.84 8.99 -11.96
N ILE A 62 6.37 8.63 -10.80
CA ILE A 62 7.77 8.83 -10.40
C ILE A 62 8.60 7.53 -10.48
N GLY A 63 7.94 6.39 -10.70
CA GLY A 63 8.56 5.09 -10.81
C GLY A 63 8.84 4.44 -9.46
N GLN A 64 9.01 3.11 -9.47
CA GLN A 64 9.04 2.27 -8.28
C GLN A 64 10.06 2.73 -7.23
N ARG A 65 11.32 2.98 -7.61
CA ARG A 65 12.37 3.39 -6.66
C ARG A 65 12.05 4.71 -5.97
N ALA A 66 11.56 5.69 -6.72
CA ALA A 66 11.21 6.98 -6.15
C ALA A 66 9.99 6.85 -5.25
N MET A 67 8.99 6.05 -5.65
CA MET A 67 7.82 5.74 -4.81
C MET A 67 8.23 5.07 -3.51
N THR A 68 9.05 4.02 -3.54
CA THR A 68 9.52 3.34 -2.32
C THR A 68 10.23 4.29 -1.36
N ASN A 69 11.00 5.26 -1.86
CA ASN A 69 11.69 6.23 -1.01
C ASN A 69 10.75 7.27 -0.36
N GLN A 70 9.49 7.36 -0.77
CA GLN A 70 8.48 8.25 -0.18
C GLN A 70 7.61 7.56 0.87
N LEU A 71 7.61 6.22 0.91
CA LEU A 71 6.85 5.41 1.86
C LEU A 71 7.69 5.17 3.12
#